data_AF-E1ZX03-F1
#
_entry.id   AF-E1ZX03-F1
#
_cell.length_a   1.000
_cell.length_b   1.000
_cell.length_c   1.000
_cell.angle_alpha   90.00
_cell.angle_beta   90.00
_cell.angle_gamma   90.00
#
_symmetry.space_group_name_H-M   'P 1'
#
loop_
_entity.id
_entity.type
_entity.pdbx_description
1 polymer ?
#
loop_
_entity_poly.entity_id
_entity_poly.type
_entity_poly.pdbx_seq_one_letter_code
_entity_poly.pdbx_strand_id
1 'polypeptide(L)' 'MFISWSNFMCNEDIKIKKTSRICELYFKPEDIIKEDAFLQEDGSIIYVQRKNPKLKEGAIPTIFP' A
#
# COMPACT_ATOMS: atom_id res chain seq x y z
N MET A 1 6.37 -11.23 -1.08
CA MET A 1 5.73 -12.00 0.02
C MET A 1 5.01 -11.01 0.92
N PHE A 2 3.70 -11.13 1.16
CA PHE A 2 2.97 -10.13 1.97
C PHE A 2 3.42 -10.22 3.43
N ILE A 3 3.96 -9.12 3.97
CA ILE A 3 4.33 -9.03 5.40
C ILE A 3 3.06 -9.21 6.23
N SER A 4 3.12 -10.06 7.25
CA SER A 4 2.04 -10.14 8.23
C SER A 4 2.03 -8.86 9.06
N TRP A 5 1.04 -7.99 8.84
CA TRP A 5 0.84 -6.77 9.62
C TRP A 5 0.47 -7.03 11.10
N SER A 6 0.29 -8.31 11.48
CA SER A 6 -0.03 -8.74 12.85
C SER A 6 0.94 -8.21 13.91
N ASN A 7 2.22 -8.07 13.57
CA ASN A 7 3.24 -7.64 14.53
C ASN A 7 3.29 -6.12 14.74
N PHE A 8 2.64 -5.35 13.86
CA PHE A 8 2.67 -3.88 13.87
C PHE A 8 1.37 -3.28 14.41
N MET A 9 0.27 -4.03 14.40
CA MET A 9 -0.97 -3.59 15.02
C MET A 9 -0.89 -3.87 16.53
N CYS A 10 -0.82 -2.81 17.34
CA CYS A 10 -0.62 -2.82 18.80
C CYS A 10 -1.67 -3.60 19.64
N ASN A 11 -2.64 -4.26 19.02
CA ASN A 11 -3.68 -4.98 19.75
C ASN A 11 -3.46 -6.49 19.60
N GLU A 12 -3.03 -7.13 20.69
CA GLU A 12 -2.80 -8.58 20.77
C GLU A 12 -4.06 -9.41 20.40
N ASP A 13 -5.24 -8.80 20.44
CA ASP A 13 -6.52 -9.45 20.11
C ASP A 13 -6.95 -9.35 18.63
N ILE A 14 -6.27 -8.54 17.80
CA ILE A 14 -6.68 -8.35 16.40
C ILE A 14 -6.05 -9.42 15.50
N LYS A 15 -6.83 -10.46 15.19
CA LYS A 15 -6.47 -11.45 14.17
C LYS A 15 -6.74 -10.91 12.76
N ILE A 16 -5.71 -10.36 12.11
CA ILE A 16 -5.79 -9.93 10.70
C ILE A 16 -5.97 -11.15 9.80
N LYS A 17 -7.05 -11.17 9.02
CA LYS A 17 -7.30 -12.16 7.97
C LYS A 17 -6.81 -11.62 6.64
N LYS A 18 -6.60 -12.49 5.64
CA LYS A 18 -6.28 -12.07 4.25
C LYS A 18 -7.37 -11.15 3.63
N THR A 19 -8.59 -11.21 4.16
CA THR A 19 -9.72 -10.38 3.74
C THR A 19 -9.81 -9.05 4.49
N SER A 20 -9.04 -8.88 5.58
CA SER A 20 -8.98 -7.60 6.29
C SER A 20 -8.46 -6.50 5.38
N ARG A 21 -8.91 -5.27 5.64
CA ARG A 21 -8.52 -4.06 4.91
C ARG A 21 -8.14 -3.00 5.93
N ILE A 22 -7.15 -2.18 5.59
CA ILE A 22 -6.71 -1.04 6.38
C ILE A 22 -6.90 0.21 5.52
N CYS A 23 -7.37 1.30 6.14
CA CYS A 23 -7.52 2.58 5.45
C CYS A 23 -6.16 3.11 4.98
N GLU A 24 -6.11 3.74 3.81
CA GLU A 24 -4.86 4.29 3.26
C GLU A 24 -4.22 5.36 4.15
N LEU A 25 -5.02 6.02 5.01
CA LEU A 25 -4.55 7.03 5.98
C LEU A 25 -3.52 6.50 6.99
N TYR A 26 -3.45 5.19 7.17
CA TYR A 26 -2.49 4.55 8.07
C TYR A 26 -1.16 4.22 7.38
N PHE A 27 -1.01 4.52 6.09
CA PHE A 27 0.23 4.33 5.35
C PHE A 27 0.81 5.69 4.96
N LYS A 28 2.14 5.73 4.84
CA LYS A 28 2.79 6.90 4.26
C LYS A 28 2.30 7.07 2.81
N PRO A 29 2.05 8.31 2.34
CA PRO A 29 1.67 8.55 0.96
C PRO A 29 2.64 7.92 -0.05
N GLU A 30 3.94 7.89 0.29
CA GLU A 30 4.99 7.27 -0.52
C GLU A 30 4.83 5.75 -0.68
N ASP A 31 4.18 5.08 0.27
CA ASP A 31 3.96 3.63 0.24
C ASP A 31 2.72 3.23 -0.58
N ILE A 32 1.93 4.21 -1.02
CA ILE A 32 0.72 4.01 -1.80
C ILE A 32 0.98 4.33 -3.27
N ILE A 33 0.91 3.30 -4.11
CA ILE A 33 0.99 3.39 -5.56
C ILE A 33 -0.40 3.73 -6.10
N LYS A 34 -0.60 5.01 -6.43
CA LYS A 34 -1.83 5.52 -7.07
C LYS A 34 -1.72 5.61 -8.59
N GLU A 35 -0.51 5.64 -9.13
CA GLU A 35 -0.24 5.86 -10.55
C GLU A 35 0.81 4.86 -11.05
N ASP A 36 0.64 4.38 -12.28
CA ASP A 36 1.64 3.59 -12.99
C ASP A 36 2.34 4.47 -14.02
N ALA A 37 3.66 4.30 -14.14
CA ALA A 37 4.48 4.98 -15.14
C ALA A 37 4.81 4.01 -16.29
N PHE A 38 4.54 4.41 -17.52
CA PHE A 38 4.88 3.66 -18.72
C PHE A 38 5.79 4.48 -19.62
N LEU A 39 6.90 3.88 -20.05
CA LEU A 39 7.80 4.49 -21.03
C LEU A 39 7.22 4.29 -22.44
N GLN A 40 7.04 5.38 -23.19
CA GLN A 40 6.67 5.34 -24.60
C GLN A 40 7.88 5.16 -25.50
N GLU A 41 7.63 4.78 -26.76
CA GLU A 41 8.66 4.60 -27.78
C GLU A 41 9.41 5.90 -28.11
N ASP A 42 8.78 7.06 -27.88
CA ASP A 42 9.39 8.40 -28.04
C ASP A 42 10.25 8.83 -26.84
N GLY A 43 10.36 7.98 -25.81
CA GLY A 43 11.11 8.24 -24.59
C GLY A 43 10.35 9.04 -23.53
N SER A 44 9.09 9.42 -23.78
CA SER A 44 8.26 10.09 -22.77
C SER A 44 7.65 9.09 -21.76
N ILE A 45 7.25 9.59 -20.58
CA ILE A 45 6.62 8.78 -19.53
C ILE A 45 5.16 9.18 -19.40
N ILE A 46 4.27 8.21 -19.55
CA ILE A 46 2.84 8.38 -19.27
C ILE A 46 2.55 7.91 -17.86
N TYR A 47 1.83 8.74 -17.09
CA TYR A 47 1.31 8.37 -15.78
C TYR A 47 -0.18 8.02 -15.92
N VAL A 48 -0.54 6.80 -15.51
CA VAL A 48 -1.92 6.31 -15.55
C VAL A 48 -2.41 6.10 -14.13
N GLN A 49 -3.49 6.81 -13.76
CA GLN A 49 -4.12 6.64 -12.46
C GLN A 49 -4.77 5.27 -12.33
N ARG A 50 -4.49 4.62 -11.19
CA ARG A 50 -5.10 3.33 -10.85
C ARG A 50 -6.49 3.54 -10.29
N LYS A 51 -7.45 2.77 -10.79
CA LYS A 51 -8.78 2.67 -10.17
C LYS A 51 -8.72 2.15 -8.73
N ASN A 52 -7.81 1.19 -8.47
CA ASN A 52 -7.56 0.65 -7.15
C ASN A 52 -6.09 0.90 -6.77
N PRO A 53 -5.81 1.77 -5.78
CA PRO A 53 -4.46 1.97 -5.25
C PRO A 53 -3.86 0.66 -4.75
N LYS A 54 -2.55 0.52 -4.86
CA LYS A 54 -1.81 -0.65 -4.38
C LYS A 54 -0.74 -0.20 -3.39
N LEU A 55 -0.48 -1.01 -2.38
CA LEU A 55 0.65 -0.77 -1.48
C LEU A 55 1.95 -1.28 -2.10
N LYS A 56 3.05 -0.55 -1.85
CA LYS A 56 4.40 -1.04 -2.14
C LYS A 56 4.65 -2.34 -1.38
N GLU A 57 5.50 -3.19 -1.96
CA GLU A 57 5.93 -4.40 -1.26
C GLU A 57 6.68 -4.01 0.00
N GLY A 58 6.28 -4.57 1.14
CA GLY A 58 6.86 -4.25 2.43
C GLY A 58 6.28 -3.01 3.12
N ALA A 59 5.27 -2.35 2.55
CA ALA A 59 4.58 -1.26 3.22
C ALA A 59 3.99 -1.73 4.56
N ILE A 60 4.34 -1.01 5.62
CA ILE A 60 3.88 -1.27 6.98
C ILE A 60 2.99 -0.07 7.36
N PRO A 61 1.80 -0.30 7.93
CA PRO A 61 1.00 0.80 8.43
C PRO A 61 1.78 1.51 9.55
N THR A 62 2.03 2.80 9.37
CA THR A 62 2.54 3.66 10.44
C THR A 62 1.42 3.89 11.44
N ILE A 63 1.72 3.52 12.68
CA ILE A 63 0.79 3.33 13.80
C ILE A 63 -0.25 4.46 13.93
N PHE A 64 -1.49 4.00 14.12
CA PHE A 64 -2.66 4.74 14.59
C PHE A 64 -2.28 5.52 15.87
N PRO A 65 -2.63 6.80 16.02
CA PRO A 65 -2.45 7.50 17.29
C PRO A 65 -3.12 6.77 18.46
#